data_AF-A0A7V8J326-F1
#
_entry.id   AF-A0A7V8J326-F1
#
_cell.length_a   1.000
_cell.length_b   1.000
_cell.length_c   1.000
_cell.angle_alpha   90.00
_cell.angle_beta   90.00
_cell.angle_gamma   90.00
#
_symmetry.space_group_name_H-M   'P 1'
#
loop_
_entity.id
_entity.type
_entity.pdbx_description
1 polymer ?
#
loop_
_entity_poly.entity_id
_entity_poly.type
_entity_poly.pdbx_seq_one_letter_code
_entity_poly.pdbx_strand_id
1 'polypeptide(L)'
;MATKPTVQQNTGVFATAFCCMALVLGYTYYLTQTNQHLDVQSIALAEHWYQIKPQWLRQLISAGGYVGTLSAVLLLICHGMIYCGIAFGAAYLGINLFSQKPSSDAVDSSPEAKAAKGVNSAEIPGSELMVMLPKYPGAERGSWQGGGIDKNPYQQDFYRIERANVPVKEGVEMTPLKRLYLAIYEMLKAHPDVPASIGGHHADAPLFQHSLTVAEKMQAYYKERGRYEPLASIAGLAHDLDKLLAYKRSGDKWVKNVSATHHNKYAAYIVITQPEWRELPEDDRNTLVLALRYYHDPENLPIGASNRTEALILALRMCDGYAIREEKKSGVQTLNDDQLEAIEKALLDTISELNINGYLSKNGHAGGWTTPALEYVITPMSTVLELLGKHLPAELNRKLQLDHETRTFKHPAAKLISERLNKLGMLMTTYKTLSSEMGLYDCRIGTARFTSVLMLNKDELETLLPGLNEKWGAAAYRIRIVKPTEDNSVQGDNDIEDGEG
;
A
#
# COMPACT_ATOMS: atom_id res chain seq x y z
N MET A 1 13.14 -33.66 2.12
CA MET A 1 12.43 -32.53 2.77
C MET A 1 13.34 -31.94 3.83
N ALA A 2 14.08 -30.88 3.49
CA ALA A 2 14.82 -30.09 4.46
C ALA A 2 13.87 -29.04 5.04
N THR A 3 13.66 -29.08 6.35
CA THR A 3 12.88 -28.07 7.08
C THR A 3 13.62 -26.74 7.02
N LYS A 4 12.98 -25.70 6.46
CA LYS A 4 13.47 -24.32 6.53
C LYS A 4 13.68 -23.95 8.01
N PRO A 5 14.82 -23.39 8.41
CA PRO A 5 15.02 -22.98 9.79
C PRO A 5 14.17 -21.75 10.05
N THR A 6 13.06 -21.93 10.78
CA THR A 6 12.32 -20.81 11.38
C THR A 6 13.20 -20.19 12.46
N VAL A 7 13.82 -19.06 12.15
CA VAL A 7 14.48 -18.22 13.14
C VAL A 7 13.38 -17.70 14.09
N GLN A 8 13.31 -18.27 15.30
CA GLN A 8 12.38 -17.82 16.32
C GLN A 8 12.59 -16.33 16.64
N GLN A 9 11.50 -15.57 16.82
CA GLN A 9 11.49 -14.13 17.14
C GLN A 9 12.39 -13.73 18.34
N ASN A 10 12.79 -14.69 19.18
CA ASN A 10 13.69 -14.47 20.32
C ASN A 10 15.16 -14.21 19.93
N THR A 11 15.57 -14.49 18.69
CA THR A 11 16.95 -14.29 18.23
C THR A 11 17.34 -12.81 18.09
N GLY A 12 16.41 -11.92 17.75
CA GLY A 12 16.68 -10.48 17.63
C GLY A 12 16.95 -9.81 18.99
N VAL A 13 16.24 -10.23 20.04
CA VAL A 13 16.47 -9.75 21.41
C VAL A 13 17.81 -10.26 21.94
N PHE A 14 18.14 -11.52 21.68
CA PHE A 14 19.45 -12.09 22.03
C PHE A 14 20.61 -11.40 21.31
N ALA A 15 20.48 -11.16 20.00
CA ALA A 15 21.50 -10.45 19.23
C ALA A 15 21.73 -9.02 19.74
N THR A 16 20.64 -8.31 20.06
CA THR A 16 20.71 -6.95 20.61
C THR A 16 21.38 -6.93 21.99
N ALA A 17 20.97 -7.84 22.89
CA ALA A 17 21.57 -7.96 24.22
C ALA A 17 23.06 -8.32 24.14
N PHE A 18 23.44 -9.22 23.21
CA PHE A 18 24.83 -9.58 22.96
C PHE A 18 25.66 -8.39 22.45
N CYS A 19 25.15 -7.64 21.46
CA CYS A 19 25.83 -6.46 20.94
C CYS A 19 26.00 -5.38 22.01
N CYS A 20 24.98 -5.11 22.82
CA CYS A 20 25.08 -4.16 23.94
C CYS A 20 26.15 -4.60 24.95
N MET A 21 26.16 -5.87 25.33
CA MET A 21 27.16 -6.41 26.26
C MET A 21 28.58 -6.35 25.69
N ALA A 22 28.77 -6.70 24.42
CA ALA A 22 30.05 -6.61 23.73
C ALA A 22 30.58 -5.16 23.66
N LEU A 23 29.69 -4.20 23.39
CA LEU A 23 30.03 -2.76 23.39
C LEU A 23 30.45 -2.27 24.78
N VAL A 24 29.70 -2.63 25.83
CA VAL A 24 30.02 -2.21 27.21
C VAL A 24 31.35 -2.79 27.67
N LEU A 25 31.58 -4.08 27.42
CA LEU A 25 32.84 -4.75 27.78
C LEU A 25 34.03 -4.20 26.97
N GLY A 26 33.84 -3.98 25.67
CA GLY A 26 34.84 -3.41 24.78
C GLY A 26 35.20 -1.96 25.14
N TYR A 27 34.20 -1.14 25.47
CA TYR A 27 34.42 0.23 25.91
C TYR A 27 35.13 0.30 27.26
N THR A 28 34.75 -0.57 28.21
CA THR A 28 35.46 -0.69 29.50
C THR A 28 36.93 -1.08 29.31
N TYR A 29 37.19 -2.00 28.37
CA TYR A 29 38.55 -2.40 28.02
C TYR A 29 39.33 -1.22 27.41
N TYR A 30 38.73 -0.50 26.46
CA TYR A 30 39.31 0.71 25.86
C TYR A 30 39.68 1.76 26.92
N LEU A 31 38.78 2.08 27.85
CA LEU A 31 39.03 3.04 28.94
C LEU A 31 40.19 2.60 29.85
N THR A 32 40.32 1.30 30.08
CA THR A 32 41.41 0.75 30.89
C THR A 32 42.75 0.86 30.15
N GLN A 33 42.78 0.54 28.85
CA GLN A 33 43.99 0.61 28.02
C GLN A 33 44.47 2.05 27.75
N THR A 34 43.54 3.00 27.67
CA THR A 34 43.85 4.42 27.42
C THR A 34 44.08 5.23 28.69
N ASN A 35 44.08 4.59 29.87
CA ASN A 35 44.16 5.24 31.19
C ASN A 35 43.08 6.29 31.48
N GLN A 36 41.96 6.27 30.75
CA GLN A 36 40.79 7.15 30.96
C GLN A 36 39.78 6.58 31.97
N HIS A 37 40.05 5.39 32.51
CA HIS A 37 39.15 4.72 33.45
C HIS A 37 38.93 5.49 34.76
N LEU A 38 39.94 6.22 35.24
CA LEU A 38 39.84 7.03 36.46
C LEU A 38 38.85 8.19 36.31
N ASP A 39 38.79 8.81 35.14
CA ASP A 39 37.85 9.90 34.87
C ASP A 39 36.41 9.39 34.94
N VAL A 40 36.14 8.25 34.32
CA VAL A 40 34.81 7.63 34.32
C VAL A 40 34.39 7.16 35.72
N GLN A 41 35.33 6.57 36.49
CA GLN A 41 35.08 6.21 37.89
C GLN A 41 34.83 7.45 38.76
N SER A 42 35.55 8.54 38.53
CA SER A 42 35.37 9.81 39.27
C SER A 42 33.98 10.41 39.02
N ILE A 43 33.52 10.41 37.76
CA ILE A 43 32.18 10.88 37.37
C ILE A 43 31.11 9.97 37.99
N ALA A 44 31.32 8.66 37.97
CA ALA A 44 30.40 7.71 38.58
C ALA A 44 30.35 7.82 40.12
N LEU A 45 31.39 8.32 40.77
CA LEU A 45 31.43 8.54 42.23
C LEU A 45 31.00 9.96 42.64
N ALA A 46 31.03 10.94 41.74
CA ALA A 46 30.66 12.33 42.01
C ALA A 46 29.27 12.46 42.66
N GLU A 47 29.13 13.32 43.66
CA GLU A 47 27.85 13.47 44.35
C GLU A 47 26.85 14.28 43.52
N HIS A 48 25.77 13.62 43.13
CA HIS A 48 24.64 14.24 42.47
C HIS A 48 23.37 13.91 43.26
N TRP A 49 22.58 14.93 43.59
CA TRP A 49 21.41 14.84 44.47
C TRP A 49 20.32 13.88 43.98
N TYR A 50 20.36 13.50 42.70
CA TYR A 50 19.37 12.68 42.02
C TYR A 50 19.85 11.23 41.72
N GLN A 51 21.10 10.87 42.05
CA GLN A 51 21.67 9.58 41.67
C GLN A 51 21.61 8.58 42.83
N ILE A 52 20.84 7.50 42.66
CA ILE A 52 20.85 6.37 43.59
C ILE A 52 22.15 5.58 43.37
N LYS A 53 22.98 5.50 44.40
CA LYS A 53 24.26 4.78 44.39
C LYS A 53 24.40 3.94 45.67
N PRO A 54 24.09 2.64 45.63
CA PRO A 54 24.26 1.75 46.78
C PRO A 54 25.71 1.77 47.30
N GLN A 55 25.92 1.68 48.62
CA GLN A 55 27.26 1.76 49.21
C GLN A 55 28.21 0.68 48.70
N TRP A 56 27.72 -0.55 48.50
CA TRP A 56 28.50 -1.65 47.94
C TRP A 56 29.03 -1.35 46.52
N LEU A 57 28.22 -0.64 45.70
CA LEU A 57 28.60 -0.28 44.35
C LEU A 57 29.66 0.83 44.34
N ARG A 58 29.57 1.79 45.29
CA ARG A 58 30.61 2.82 45.48
C ARG A 58 31.95 2.21 45.90
N GLN A 59 31.92 1.24 46.82
CA GLN A 59 33.12 0.51 47.24
C GLN A 59 33.75 -0.27 46.07
N LEU A 60 32.91 -0.89 45.23
CA LEU A 60 33.37 -1.63 44.06
C LEU A 60 34.01 -0.72 43.00
N ILE A 61 33.43 0.46 42.74
CA ILE A 61 33.99 1.46 41.83
C ILE A 61 35.29 2.04 42.40
N SER A 62 35.32 2.34 43.70
CA SER A 62 36.50 2.90 44.39
C SER A 62 37.66 1.92 44.51
N ALA A 63 37.40 0.60 44.48
CA ALA A 63 38.45 -0.42 44.45
C ALA A 63 39.23 -0.42 43.11
N GLY A 64 38.71 0.25 42.08
CA GLY A 64 39.38 0.45 40.81
C GLY A 64 39.50 -0.82 39.96
N GLY A 65 40.41 -0.78 38.99
CA GLY A 65 40.60 -1.88 38.03
C GLY A 65 39.42 -2.07 37.08
N TYR A 66 39.49 -3.13 36.26
CA TYR A 66 38.50 -3.39 35.21
C TYR A 66 37.07 -3.53 35.76
N VAL A 67 36.92 -4.22 36.89
CA VAL A 67 35.61 -4.45 37.53
C VAL A 67 35.01 -3.16 38.08
N GLY A 68 35.84 -2.29 38.69
CA GLY A 68 35.41 -0.97 39.14
C GLY A 68 34.98 -0.07 37.97
N THR A 69 35.75 -0.09 36.86
CA THR A 69 35.41 0.65 35.63
C THR A 69 34.13 0.15 34.97
N LEU A 70 33.95 -1.17 34.88
CA LEU A 70 32.73 -1.77 34.31
C LEU A 70 31.50 -1.36 35.12
N SER A 71 31.63 -1.40 36.45
CA SER A 71 30.57 -1.00 37.37
C SER A 71 30.22 0.49 37.24
N ALA A 72 31.23 1.34 37.02
CA ALA A 72 31.04 2.77 36.77
C ALA A 72 30.31 3.02 35.43
N VAL A 73 30.70 2.35 34.35
CA VAL A 73 30.06 2.46 33.02
C VAL A 73 28.60 2.03 33.08
N LEU A 74 28.31 0.88 33.70
CA LEU A 74 26.94 0.39 33.85
C LEU A 74 26.07 1.34 34.68
N LEU A 75 26.62 1.89 35.77
CA LEU A 75 25.91 2.86 36.60
C LEU A 75 25.52 4.12 35.81
N LEU A 76 26.44 4.65 35.00
CA LEU A 76 26.19 5.83 34.17
C LEU A 76 25.18 5.57 33.05
N ILE A 77 25.21 4.40 32.42
CA ILE A 77 24.21 3.99 31.42
C ILE A 77 22.82 3.90 32.06
N CYS A 78 22.71 3.27 33.23
CA CYS A 78 21.45 3.17 33.96
C CYS A 78 20.89 4.53 34.33
N HIS A 79 21.73 5.44 34.85
CA HIS A 79 21.32 6.81 35.15
C HIS A 79 20.88 7.56 33.88
N GLY A 80 21.62 7.43 32.77
CA GLY A 80 21.26 8.02 31.48
C GLY A 80 19.90 7.58 30.97
N MET A 81 19.59 6.27 31.05
CA MET A 81 18.28 5.74 30.65
C MET A 81 17.15 6.30 31.52
N ILE A 82 17.37 6.43 32.83
CA ILE A 82 16.40 7.03 33.75
C ILE A 82 16.16 8.51 33.40
N TYR A 83 17.20 9.30 33.11
CA TYR A 83 17.05 10.70 32.68
C TYR A 83 16.27 10.83 31.38
N CYS A 84 16.63 10.05 30.36
CA CYS A 84 15.93 10.06 29.09
C CYS A 84 14.46 9.68 29.27
N GLY A 85 14.15 8.69 30.12
CA GLY A 85 12.78 8.31 30.45
C GLY A 85 12.00 9.42 31.16
N ILE A 86 12.60 10.08 32.15
CA ILE A 86 11.97 11.20 32.87
C ILE A 86 11.76 12.41 31.94
N ALA A 87 12.78 12.76 31.15
CA ALA A 87 12.70 13.87 30.19
C ALA A 87 11.63 13.63 29.12
N PHE A 88 11.55 12.40 28.58
CA PHE A 88 10.51 12.00 27.64
C PHE A 88 9.11 12.07 28.28
N GLY A 89 8.97 11.58 29.52
CA GLY A 89 7.71 11.66 30.27
C GLY A 89 7.27 13.10 30.54
N ALA A 90 8.20 13.97 30.94
CA ALA A 90 7.95 15.38 31.19
C ALA A 90 7.57 16.13 29.90
N ALA A 91 8.28 15.88 28.78
CA ALA A 91 7.95 16.46 27.48
C ALA A 91 6.57 16.00 26.99
N TYR A 92 6.26 14.70 27.13
CA TYR A 92 4.97 14.15 26.76
C TYR A 92 3.82 14.77 27.57
N LEU A 93 3.99 14.93 28.89
CA LEU A 93 2.98 15.57 29.75
C LEU A 93 2.85 17.07 29.48
N GLY A 94 3.96 17.78 29.24
CA GLY A 94 3.96 19.20 28.92
C GLY A 94 3.24 19.52 27.60
N ILE A 95 3.46 18.72 26.55
CA ILE A 95 2.76 18.86 25.26
C ILE A 95 1.25 18.64 25.43
N ASN A 96 0.85 17.71 26.30
CA ASN A 96 -0.57 17.42 26.54
C ASN A 96 -1.28 18.55 27.30
N LEU A 97 -0.60 19.20 28.25
CA LEU A 97 -1.12 20.35 29.01
C LEU A 97 -1.29 21.59 28.13
N PHE A 98 -0.43 21.81 27.14
CA PHE A 98 -0.53 22.95 26.22
C PHE A 98 -1.45 22.72 25.01
N SER A 99 -1.82 21.46 24.73
CA SER A 99 -2.67 21.12 23.58
C SER A 99 -4.17 21.02 23.91
N GLN A 100 -4.57 21.13 25.18
CA GLN A 100 -5.98 21.19 25.57
C GLN A 100 -6.52 22.60 25.37
N LYS A 101 -7.31 22.81 24.29
CA LYS A 101 -8.20 23.98 24.17
C LYS A 101 -9.32 23.88 25.21
N PRO A 102 -9.77 24.99 25.81
CA PRO A 102 -10.90 24.96 26.73
C PRO A 102 -12.17 24.57 25.98
N SER A 103 -12.83 23.50 26.41
CA SER A 103 -14.18 23.16 25.96
C SER A 103 -15.16 24.13 26.61
N SER A 104 -15.96 24.80 25.79
CA SER A 104 -17.15 25.49 26.27
C SER A 104 -18.17 24.44 26.69
N ASP A 105 -18.44 24.33 27.98
CA ASP A 105 -19.58 23.57 28.50
C ASP A 105 -20.87 24.30 28.09
N ALA A 106 -21.46 23.87 26.98
CA ALA A 106 -22.84 24.21 26.64
C ALA A 106 -23.73 23.07 27.13
N VAL A 107 -24.52 23.39 28.15
CA VAL A 107 -25.65 22.60 28.65
C VAL A 107 -26.61 22.33 27.47
N ASP A 108 -26.77 21.05 27.12
CA ASP A 108 -27.72 20.61 26.11
C ASP A 108 -29.02 20.20 26.79
N SER A 109 -29.97 21.13 26.84
CA SER A 109 -31.39 20.82 27.01
C SER A 109 -31.96 20.52 25.63
N SER A 110 -32.34 19.26 25.38
CA SER A 110 -32.86 18.83 24.08
C SER A 110 -33.98 19.73 23.58
N PRO A 111 -33.95 20.00 22.27
CA PRO A 111 -35.01 19.44 21.45
C PRO A 111 -34.42 18.84 20.17
N GLU A 112 -34.83 17.61 19.88
CA GLU A 112 -34.62 16.84 18.63
C GLU A 112 -33.77 17.54 17.57
N ALA A 113 -32.47 17.19 17.56
CA ALA A 113 -31.58 17.56 16.49
C ALA A 113 -32.18 17.03 15.18
N LYS A 114 -32.60 17.94 14.28
CA LYS A 114 -32.90 17.57 12.90
C LYS A 114 -31.67 16.88 12.33
N ALA A 115 -31.80 15.60 12.04
CA ALA A 115 -30.73 14.80 11.49
C ALA A 115 -30.12 15.51 10.27
N ALA A 116 -28.78 15.57 10.22
CA ALA A 116 -28.08 16.06 9.04
C ALA A 116 -28.57 15.26 7.82
N LYS A 117 -28.80 15.94 6.69
CA LYS A 117 -29.20 15.28 5.42
C LYS A 117 -28.25 14.11 5.14
N GLY A 118 -28.78 12.88 5.12
CA GLY A 118 -28.01 11.63 4.95
C GLY A 118 -27.81 10.79 6.22
N VAL A 119 -28.22 11.29 7.39
CA VAL A 119 -28.28 10.50 8.63
C VAL A 119 -29.74 10.10 8.88
N ASN A 120 -30.08 8.84 8.65
CA ASN A 120 -31.37 8.27 9.02
C ASN A 120 -31.13 7.14 10.00
N SER A 121 -31.94 7.04 11.07
CA SER A 121 -31.89 5.90 11.98
C SER A 121 -32.04 4.61 11.16
N ALA A 122 -31.09 3.69 11.35
CA ALA A 122 -31.03 2.44 10.61
C ALA A 122 -31.96 1.41 11.23
N GLU A 123 -33.24 1.74 11.39
CA GLU A 123 -34.26 0.72 11.62
C GLU A 123 -34.64 0.15 10.25
N ILE A 124 -33.99 -0.95 9.84
CA ILE A 124 -34.50 -1.78 8.75
C ILE A 124 -35.50 -2.73 9.42
N PRO A 125 -36.81 -2.64 9.14
CA PRO A 125 -37.79 -3.57 9.71
C PRO A 125 -37.35 -5.01 9.45
N GLY A 126 -37.03 -5.72 10.53
CA GLY A 126 -36.57 -7.11 10.48
C GLY A 126 -35.06 -7.32 10.39
N SER A 127 -34.19 -6.31 10.35
CA SER A 127 -32.72 -6.52 10.41
C SER A 127 -32.21 -6.50 11.86
N GLU A 128 -31.27 -7.39 12.19
CA GLU A 128 -30.56 -7.44 13.48
C GLU A 128 -29.07 -7.24 13.22
N LEU A 129 -28.62 -5.99 13.09
CA LEU A 129 -27.20 -5.69 12.98
C LEU A 129 -26.57 -5.81 14.38
N MET A 130 -25.68 -6.78 14.58
CA MET A 130 -24.85 -6.92 15.78
C MET A 130 -23.37 -6.80 15.36
N VAL A 131 -22.77 -5.62 15.54
CA VAL A 131 -21.34 -5.41 15.31
C VAL A 131 -20.61 -5.45 16.65
N MET A 132 -19.74 -6.45 16.82
CA MET A 132 -18.85 -6.53 17.98
C MET A 132 -17.60 -5.69 17.71
N LEU A 133 -17.44 -4.57 18.42
CA LEU A 133 -16.23 -3.75 18.29
C LEU A 133 -15.04 -4.45 18.97
N PRO A 134 -13.90 -4.61 18.28
CA PRO A 134 -12.65 -5.02 18.94
C PRO A 134 -12.27 -3.97 19.99
N LYS A 135 -11.57 -4.38 21.06
CA LYS A 135 -11.15 -3.45 22.11
C LYS A 135 -10.32 -2.31 21.53
N TYR A 136 -10.75 -1.07 21.74
CA TYR A 136 -10.04 0.15 21.33
C TYR A 136 -9.80 1.05 22.55
N PRO A 137 -8.71 1.84 22.57
CA PRO A 137 -8.45 2.76 23.67
C PRO A 137 -9.50 3.89 23.68
N GLY A 138 -10.09 4.14 24.85
CA GLY A 138 -11.09 5.20 25.04
C GLY A 138 -10.46 6.58 25.29
N ALA A 139 -11.32 7.59 25.38
CA ALA A 139 -10.91 9.00 25.55
C ALA A 139 -10.11 9.26 26.85
N GLU A 140 -10.29 8.43 27.87
CA GLU A 140 -9.48 8.47 29.08
C GLU A 140 -8.23 7.60 28.93
N ARG A 141 -7.07 8.13 29.32
CA ARG A 141 -5.79 7.44 29.21
C ARG A 141 -5.78 6.18 30.08
N GLY A 142 -5.73 5.02 29.44
CA GLY A 142 -5.80 3.70 30.11
C GLY A 142 -7.18 3.05 30.08
N SER A 143 -8.21 3.76 29.61
CA SER A 143 -9.52 3.17 29.33
C SER A 143 -9.46 2.34 28.06
N TRP A 144 -10.04 1.14 28.10
CA TRP A 144 -10.28 0.29 26.94
C TRP A 144 -11.79 0.19 26.75
N GLN A 145 -12.27 0.66 25.61
CA GLN A 145 -13.65 0.50 25.15
C GLN A 145 -13.74 -0.75 24.26
N GLY A 146 -14.91 -1.39 24.20
CA GLY A 146 -15.11 -2.66 23.50
C GLY A 146 -15.04 -3.90 24.41
N GLY A 147 -15.78 -4.95 24.03
CA GLY A 147 -15.96 -6.17 24.82
C GLY A 147 -17.25 -6.24 25.66
N GLY A 148 -18.13 -5.24 25.57
CA GLY A 148 -19.51 -5.33 26.07
C GLY A 148 -20.49 -5.59 24.94
N ILE A 149 -21.54 -6.37 25.20
CA ILE A 149 -22.72 -6.43 24.33
C ILE A 149 -23.31 -5.03 24.32
N ASP A 150 -23.25 -4.39 23.16
CA ASP A 150 -23.95 -3.14 22.91
C ASP A 150 -25.44 -3.40 23.08
N LYS A 151 -26.05 -2.84 24.15
CA LYS A 151 -27.50 -3.00 24.40
C LYS A 151 -28.32 -2.17 23.42
N ASN A 152 -27.70 -1.29 22.64
CA ASN A 152 -28.37 -0.50 21.64
C ASN A 152 -27.45 -0.29 20.41
N PRO A 153 -27.45 -1.22 19.45
CA PRO A 153 -26.64 -1.14 18.23
C PRO A 153 -27.05 0.01 17.29
N TYR A 154 -27.89 0.95 17.73
CA TYR A 154 -28.30 2.13 16.98
C TYR A 154 -27.66 3.43 17.50
N GLN A 155 -26.74 3.35 18.47
CA GLN A 155 -26.02 4.49 19.04
C GLN A 155 -24.60 4.68 18.49
N GLN A 156 -24.20 3.94 17.46
CA GLN A 156 -23.07 4.34 16.61
C GLN A 156 -23.62 5.16 15.45
N ASP A 157 -22.90 6.21 15.05
CA ASP A 157 -23.11 6.89 13.79
C ASP A 157 -22.78 5.91 12.64
N PHE A 158 -23.72 5.02 12.33
CA PHE A 158 -23.63 4.17 11.15
C PHE A 158 -23.98 5.01 9.93
N TYR A 159 -23.09 5.03 8.94
CA TYR A 159 -23.45 5.46 7.60
C TYR A 159 -24.44 4.45 7.04
N ARG A 160 -25.73 4.81 7.00
CA ARG A 160 -26.73 4.03 6.28
C ARG A 160 -26.35 4.06 4.80
N ILE A 161 -26.10 2.89 4.23
CA ILE A 161 -25.94 2.78 2.77
C ILE A 161 -27.33 2.96 2.18
N GLU A 162 -27.57 4.14 1.60
CA GLU A 162 -28.81 4.43 0.88
C GLU A 162 -28.98 3.45 -0.29
N ARG A 163 -30.24 3.13 -0.62
CA ARG A 163 -30.61 2.35 -1.80
C ARG A 163 -31.33 3.26 -2.78
N ALA A 164 -30.91 3.26 -4.03
CA ALA A 164 -31.62 3.94 -5.11
C ALA A 164 -32.88 3.14 -5.46
N ASN A 165 -33.95 3.81 -5.88
CA ASN A 165 -35.10 3.11 -6.43
C ASN A 165 -34.79 2.69 -7.88
N VAL A 166 -34.67 1.38 -8.13
CA VAL A 166 -34.38 0.86 -9.47
C VAL A 166 -35.61 0.15 -10.02
N PRO A 167 -36.24 0.68 -11.09
CA PRO A 167 -37.41 0.06 -11.66
C PRO A 167 -37.04 -1.28 -12.29
N VAL A 168 -37.85 -2.30 -12.00
CA VAL A 168 -37.68 -3.64 -12.52
C VAL A 168 -38.62 -3.79 -13.70
N LYS A 169 -38.13 -4.35 -14.80
CA LYS A 169 -38.94 -4.60 -15.99
C LYS A 169 -40.13 -5.52 -15.65
N GLU A 170 -41.30 -5.16 -16.18
CA GLU A 170 -42.51 -5.97 -16.01
C GLU A 170 -42.30 -7.41 -16.52
N GLY A 171 -42.84 -8.38 -15.77
CA GLY A 171 -42.71 -9.81 -16.08
C GLY A 171 -41.43 -10.48 -15.59
N VAL A 172 -40.50 -9.76 -14.95
CA VAL A 172 -39.32 -10.38 -14.32
C VAL A 172 -39.72 -11.03 -13.00
N GLU A 173 -39.63 -12.36 -12.94
CA GLU A 173 -39.78 -13.08 -11.67
C GLU A 173 -38.64 -12.74 -10.71
N MET A 174 -38.99 -12.26 -9.51
CA MET A 174 -38.06 -11.96 -8.45
C MET A 174 -37.81 -13.18 -7.57
N THR A 175 -36.73 -13.90 -7.86
CA THR A 175 -36.20 -14.94 -6.98
C THR A 175 -35.41 -14.30 -5.81
N PRO A 176 -35.18 -15.02 -4.69
CA PRO A 176 -34.33 -14.53 -3.61
C PRO A 176 -32.96 -13.98 -4.07
N LEU A 177 -32.31 -14.69 -5.00
CA LEU A 177 -31.04 -14.27 -5.61
C LEU A 177 -31.16 -12.94 -6.37
N LYS A 178 -32.23 -12.76 -7.16
CA LYS A 178 -32.45 -11.52 -7.91
C LYS A 178 -32.79 -10.35 -6.99
N ARG A 179 -33.54 -10.60 -5.92
CA ARG A 179 -33.81 -9.59 -4.88
C ARG A 179 -32.53 -9.12 -4.20
N LEU A 180 -31.66 -10.06 -3.80
CA LEU A 180 -30.38 -9.70 -3.20
C LEU A 180 -29.46 -8.96 -4.19
N TYR A 181 -29.38 -9.42 -5.44
CA TYR A 181 -28.64 -8.72 -6.49
C TYR A 181 -29.14 -7.28 -6.65
N LEU A 182 -30.46 -7.09 -6.74
CA LEU A 182 -31.07 -5.76 -6.86
C LEU A 182 -30.75 -4.90 -5.65
N ALA A 183 -30.88 -5.43 -4.43
CA ALA A 183 -30.56 -4.68 -3.21
C ALA A 183 -29.12 -4.13 -3.20
N ILE A 184 -28.14 -4.95 -3.59
CA ILE A 184 -26.73 -4.53 -3.69
C ILE A 184 -26.53 -3.52 -4.83
N TYR A 185 -27.18 -3.75 -5.97
CA TYR A 185 -27.14 -2.83 -7.11
C TYR A 185 -27.70 -1.46 -6.74
N GLU A 186 -28.84 -1.41 -6.05
CA GLU A 186 -29.47 -0.19 -5.55
C GLU A 186 -28.56 0.56 -4.59
N MET A 187 -27.83 -0.14 -3.72
CA MET A 187 -26.83 0.47 -2.85
C MET A 187 -25.74 1.15 -3.67
N LEU A 188 -25.05 0.42 -4.53
CA LEU A 188 -23.95 0.99 -5.33
C LEU A 188 -24.43 2.16 -6.21
N LYS A 189 -25.63 2.05 -6.79
CA LYS A 189 -26.21 3.09 -7.64
C LYS A 189 -26.59 4.36 -6.87
N ALA A 190 -26.94 4.25 -5.58
CA ALA A 190 -27.20 5.42 -4.73
C ALA A 190 -25.93 6.23 -4.46
N HIS A 191 -24.75 5.62 -4.59
CA HIS A 191 -23.45 6.22 -4.28
C HIS A 191 -22.53 6.26 -5.51
N PRO A 192 -22.94 6.92 -6.62
CA PRO A 192 -22.21 6.86 -7.90
C PRO A 192 -20.83 7.51 -7.85
N ASP A 193 -20.61 8.44 -6.91
CA ASP A 193 -19.37 9.22 -6.80
C ASP A 193 -18.29 8.54 -5.94
N VAL A 194 -18.61 7.41 -5.30
CA VAL A 194 -17.63 6.68 -4.49
C VAL A 194 -16.60 6.02 -5.42
N PRO A 195 -15.30 6.29 -5.25
CA PRO A 195 -14.28 5.70 -6.11
C PRO A 195 -14.06 4.23 -5.76
N ALA A 196 -13.69 3.42 -6.76
CA ALA A 196 -13.28 2.03 -6.53
C ALA A 196 -11.98 1.95 -5.71
N SER A 197 -11.15 3.00 -5.69
CA SER A 197 -10.00 3.09 -4.79
C SER A 197 -9.57 4.53 -4.52
N ILE A 198 -9.05 4.74 -3.32
CA ILE A 198 -8.36 5.96 -2.91
C ILE A 198 -6.85 5.67 -2.97
N GLY A 199 -6.22 5.98 -4.11
CA GLY A 199 -4.79 5.76 -4.34
C GLY A 199 -4.43 5.08 -5.67
N GLY A 200 -5.10 5.42 -6.77
CA GLY A 200 -4.64 5.10 -8.12
C GLY A 200 -4.90 3.68 -8.64
N HIS A 201 -5.17 2.68 -7.80
CA HIS A 201 -5.29 1.27 -8.24
C HIS A 201 -6.29 1.00 -9.38
N HIS A 202 -7.37 1.78 -9.48
CA HIS A 202 -8.46 1.59 -10.46
C HIS A 202 -8.57 2.73 -11.49
N ALA A 203 -7.52 3.52 -11.71
CA ALA A 203 -7.52 4.59 -12.73
C ALA A 203 -8.73 5.56 -12.64
N ASP A 204 -9.11 5.94 -11.42
CA ASP A 204 -10.27 6.79 -11.09
C ASP A 204 -11.66 6.19 -11.43
N ALA A 205 -11.78 4.87 -11.67
CA ALA A 205 -13.07 4.22 -11.90
C ALA A 205 -14.02 4.35 -10.69
N PRO A 206 -15.31 4.69 -10.93
CA PRO A 206 -16.34 4.64 -9.88
C PRO A 206 -16.55 3.21 -9.38
N LEU A 207 -16.77 3.06 -8.07
CA LEU A 207 -16.99 1.77 -7.40
C LEU A 207 -18.13 0.99 -8.07
N PHE A 208 -19.24 1.66 -8.36
CA PHE A 208 -20.38 1.02 -9.00
C PHE A 208 -20.03 0.39 -10.36
N GLN A 209 -19.28 1.11 -11.20
CA GLN A 209 -18.88 0.62 -12.52
C GLN A 209 -17.88 -0.53 -12.41
N HIS A 210 -16.94 -0.44 -11.47
CA HIS A 210 -16.00 -1.51 -11.17
C HIS A 210 -16.73 -2.79 -10.74
N SER A 211 -17.60 -2.71 -9.71
CA SER A 211 -18.36 -3.86 -9.22
C SER A 211 -19.27 -4.48 -10.29
N LEU A 212 -19.88 -3.67 -11.16
CA LEU A 212 -20.68 -4.16 -12.28
C LEU A 212 -19.83 -4.92 -13.30
N THR A 213 -18.66 -4.37 -13.65
CA THR A 213 -17.71 -5.01 -14.57
C THR A 213 -17.22 -6.36 -14.01
N VAL A 214 -16.92 -6.43 -12.71
CA VAL A 214 -16.54 -7.70 -12.06
C VAL A 214 -17.70 -8.70 -12.09
N ALA A 215 -18.94 -8.27 -11.83
CA ALA A 215 -20.12 -9.12 -11.91
C ALA A 215 -20.33 -9.71 -13.32
N GLU A 216 -20.16 -8.91 -14.37
CA GLU A 216 -20.24 -9.35 -15.77
C GLU A 216 -19.14 -10.35 -16.12
N LYS A 217 -17.90 -10.09 -15.69
CA LYS A 217 -16.77 -11.01 -15.88
C LYS A 217 -16.98 -12.34 -15.16
N MET A 218 -17.53 -12.30 -13.95
CA MET A 218 -17.90 -13.51 -13.21
C MET A 218 -18.92 -14.36 -13.97
N GLN A 219 -19.97 -13.74 -14.52
CA GLN A 219 -20.94 -14.46 -15.37
C GLN A 219 -20.27 -15.08 -16.60
N ALA A 220 -19.43 -14.31 -17.30
CA ALA A 220 -18.71 -14.79 -18.48
C ALA A 220 -17.77 -15.95 -18.12
N TYR A 221 -17.01 -15.84 -17.03
CA TYR A 221 -16.06 -16.85 -16.56
C TYR A 221 -16.69 -18.24 -16.40
N TYR A 222 -17.87 -18.31 -15.78
CA TYR A 222 -18.59 -19.57 -15.60
C TYR A 222 -19.25 -20.04 -16.90
N LYS A 223 -19.86 -19.12 -17.67
CA LYS A 223 -20.51 -19.44 -18.94
C LYS A 223 -19.55 -20.05 -19.96
N GLU A 224 -18.37 -19.46 -20.13
CA GLU A 224 -17.31 -19.94 -21.05
C GLU A 224 -16.81 -21.34 -20.68
N ARG A 225 -16.88 -21.70 -19.40
CA ARG A 225 -16.50 -23.02 -18.88
C ARG A 225 -17.67 -24.02 -18.88
N GLY A 226 -18.81 -23.67 -19.45
CA GLY A 226 -20.01 -24.51 -19.47
C GLY A 226 -20.58 -24.78 -18.07
N ARG A 227 -20.33 -23.89 -17.11
CA ARG A 227 -20.80 -24.01 -15.72
C ARG A 227 -21.82 -22.93 -15.41
N TYR A 228 -22.70 -23.21 -14.45
CA TYR A 228 -23.64 -22.24 -13.90
C TYR A 228 -23.36 -22.06 -12.41
N GLU A 229 -23.15 -20.82 -11.99
CA GLU A 229 -23.00 -20.45 -10.58
C GLU A 229 -23.94 -19.27 -10.29
N PRO A 230 -25.05 -19.48 -9.56
CA PRO A 230 -26.05 -18.45 -9.30
C PRO A 230 -25.52 -17.26 -8.49
N LEU A 231 -24.48 -17.47 -7.67
CA LEU A 231 -23.89 -16.41 -6.83
C LEU A 231 -22.87 -15.55 -7.58
N ALA A 232 -22.44 -15.94 -8.78
CA ALA A 232 -21.32 -15.31 -9.49
C ALA A 232 -21.48 -13.79 -9.62
N SER A 233 -22.66 -13.34 -10.07
CA SER A 233 -22.97 -11.91 -10.26
C SER A 233 -23.09 -11.16 -8.93
N ILE A 234 -23.65 -11.81 -7.90
CA ILE A 234 -23.84 -11.21 -6.58
C ILE A 234 -22.48 -11.04 -5.90
N ALA A 235 -21.62 -12.06 -5.98
CA ALA A 235 -20.26 -12.01 -5.45
C ALA A 235 -19.44 -10.91 -6.12
N GLY A 236 -19.46 -10.83 -7.46
CA GLY A 236 -18.77 -9.76 -8.18
C GLY A 236 -19.29 -8.36 -7.84
N LEU A 237 -20.60 -8.21 -7.68
CA LEU A 237 -21.19 -6.92 -7.34
C LEU A 237 -20.91 -6.50 -5.89
N ALA A 238 -20.89 -7.45 -4.95
CA ALA A 238 -20.79 -7.17 -3.52
C ALA A 238 -19.36 -7.15 -2.96
N HIS A 239 -18.35 -7.64 -3.69
CA HIS A 239 -17.02 -7.92 -3.12
C HIS A 239 -16.36 -6.73 -2.41
N ASP A 240 -16.56 -5.53 -2.96
CA ASP A 240 -15.98 -4.26 -2.49
C ASP A 240 -17.02 -3.34 -1.81
N LEU A 241 -18.19 -3.87 -1.43
CA LEU A 241 -19.31 -3.07 -0.95
C LEU A 241 -18.99 -2.27 0.32
N ASP A 242 -18.02 -2.72 1.11
CA ASP A 242 -17.52 -2.02 2.28
C ASP A 242 -16.74 -0.75 1.99
N LYS A 243 -16.30 -0.52 0.74
CA LYS A 243 -15.75 0.78 0.33
C LYS A 243 -16.76 1.93 0.49
N LEU A 244 -18.06 1.64 0.43
CA LEU A 244 -19.14 2.61 0.74
C LEU A 244 -19.09 3.12 2.19
N LEU A 245 -18.53 2.33 3.12
CA LEU A 245 -18.37 2.71 4.53
C LEU A 245 -16.94 3.18 4.84
N ALA A 246 -15.97 2.58 4.17
CA ALA A 246 -14.56 2.83 4.41
C ALA A 246 -14.07 4.15 3.80
N TYR A 247 -14.79 4.73 2.84
CA TYR A 247 -14.42 5.98 2.18
C TYR A 247 -15.33 7.12 2.62
N LYS A 248 -14.75 8.29 2.89
CA LYS A 248 -15.50 9.50 3.21
C LYS A 248 -14.99 10.68 2.42
N ARG A 249 -15.89 11.62 2.13
CA ARG A 249 -15.54 12.88 1.46
C ARG A 249 -15.00 13.87 2.49
N SER A 250 -13.83 14.44 2.21
CA SER A 250 -13.16 15.46 3.02
C SER A 250 -12.86 16.66 2.12
N GLY A 251 -13.79 17.60 2.05
CA GLY A 251 -13.78 18.67 1.05
C GLY A 251 -13.98 18.11 -0.37
N ASP A 252 -13.07 18.45 -1.28
CA ASP A 252 -13.13 17.99 -2.68
C ASP A 252 -12.45 16.63 -2.91
N LYS A 253 -11.94 15.98 -1.86
CA LYS A 253 -11.20 14.72 -1.97
C LYS A 253 -11.86 13.60 -1.20
N TRP A 254 -11.78 12.39 -1.75
CA TRP A 254 -12.08 11.16 -1.02
C TRP A 254 -10.89 10.77 -0.16
N VAL A 255 -11.15 10.40 1.09
CA VAL A 255 -10.15 9.91 2.04
C VAL A 255 -10.62 8.63 2.71
N LYS A 256 -9.69 7.77 3.12
CA LYS A 256 -10.01 6.59 3.92
C LYS A 256 -10.54 7.04 5.29
N ASN A 257 -11.61 6.42 5.74
CA ASN A 257 -12.16 6.58 7.06
C ASN A 257 -11.35 5.73 8.05
N VAL A 258 -10.51 6.37 8.86
CA VAL A 258 -9.61 5.70 9.83
C VAL A 258 -10.38 4.88 10.87
N SER A 259 -11.66 5.19 11.08
CA SER A 259 -12.55 4.45 11.99
C SER A 259 -13.23 3.23 11.33
N ALA A 260 -13.14 3.07 10.01
CA ALA A 260 -13.75 1.99 9.23
C ALA A 260 -12.71 1.28 8.35
N THR A 261 -11.60 0.87 8.97
CA THR A 261 -10.29 0.64 8.32
C THR A 261 -10.12 -0.67 7.55
N HIS A 262 -11.09 -1.59 7.57
CA HIS A 262 -10.97 -2.87 6.85
C HIS A 262 -11.97 -2.98 5.69
N HIS A 263 -11.70 -2.27 4.59
CA HIS A 263 -12.44 -2.31 3.31
C HIS A 263 -12.31 -3.63 2.54
N ASN A 264 -11.95 -4.72 3.22
CA ASN A 264 -11.68 -6.03 2.65
C ASN A 264 -12.39 -7.16 3.44
N LYS A 265 -13.20 -6.80 4.46
CA LYS A 265 -13.78 -7.76 5.43
C LYS A 265 -15.23 -7.45 5.78
N TYR A 266 -15.71 -6.24 5.49
CA TYR A 266 -17.04 -5.80 5.87
C TYR A 266 -18.09 -5.98 4.77
N ALA A 267 -17.69 -6.24 3.53
CA ALA A 267 -18.61 -6.53 2.43
C ALA A 267 -19.59 -7.66 2.79
N ALA A 268 -19.08 -8.76 3.36
CA ALA A 268 -19.90 -9.86 3.86
C ALA A 268 -20.89 -9.41 4.94
N TYR A 269 -20.48 -8.54 5.87
CA TYR A 269 -21.35 -8.02 6.94
C TYR A 269 -22.48 -7.15 6.39
N ILE A 270 -22.20 -6.34 5.37
CA ILE A 270 -23.24 -5.55 4.69
C ILE A 270 -24.24 -6.50 4.04
N VAL A 271 -23.77 -7.54 3.34
CA VAL A 271 -24.66 -8.49 2.67
C VAL A 271 -25.55 -9.28 3.63
N ILE A 272 -25.02 -9.82 4.74
CA ILE A 272 -25.83 -10.63 5.69
C ILE A 272 -26.93 -9.86 6.40
N THR A 273 -26.80 -8.53 6.48
CA THR A 273 -27.78 -7.67 7.17
C THR A 273 -28.99 -7.32 6.29
N GLN A 274 -28.93 -7.69 5.01
CA GLN A 274 -30.02 -7.45 4.08
C GLN A 274 -31.15 -8.48 4.27
N PRO A 275 -32.43 -8.05 4.30
CA PRO A 275 -33.56 -8.97 4.36
C PRO A 275 -33.53 -10.04 3.26
N GLU A 276 -33.13 -9.65 2.05
CA GLU A 276 -33.07 -10.51 0.86
C GLU A 276 -32.07 -11.66 1.02
N TRP A 277 -31.00 -11.47 1.80
CA TRP A 277 -30.02 -12.52 2.06
C TRP A 277 -30.61 -13.66 2.90
N ARG A 278 -31.54 -13.36 3.81
CA ARG A 278 -32.15 -14.36 4.70
C ARG A 278 -33.01 -15.36 3.95
N GLU A 279 -33.50 -14.96 2.78
CA GLU A 279 -34.35 -15.77 1.89
C GLU A 279 -33.55 -16.73 1.01
N LEU A 280 -32.22 -16.59 0.96
CA LEU A 280 -31.37 -17.52 0.21
C LEU A 280 -31.31 -18.90 0.88
N PRO A 281 -31.13 -19.98 0.08
CA PRO A 281 -30.79 -21.30 0.59
C PRO A 281 -29.57 -21.26 1.51
N GLU A 282 -29.50 -22.15 2.51
CA GLU A 282 -28.40 -22.18 3.47
C GLU A 282 -27.02 -22.34 2.82
N ASP A 283 -26.92 -23.23 1.82
CA ASP A 283 -25.69 -23.41 1.05
C ASP A 283 -25.26 -22.11 0.35
N ASP A 284 -26.20 -21.42 -0.32
CA ASP A 284 -25.93 -20.15 -0.99
C ASP A 284 -25.49 -19.06 -0.01
N ARG A 285 -26.14 -18.99 1.16
CA ARG A 285 -25.77 -18.05 2.23
C ARG A 285 -24.34 -18.28 2.70
N ASN A 286 -23.99 -19.54 3.00
CA ASN A 286 -22.68 -19.92 3.50
C ASN A 286 -21.59 -19.68 2.44
N THR A 287 -21.83 -20.11 1.20
CA THR A 287 -20.90 -19.91 0.08
C THR A 287 -20.63 -18.43 -0.17
N LEU A 288 -21.67 -17.59 -0.25
CA LEU A 288 -21.52 -16.16 -0.52
C LEU A 288 -20.78 -15.44 0.60
N VAL A 289 -21.13 -15.69 1.86
CA VAL A 289 -20.51 -15.02 3.01
C VAL A 289 -19.02 -15.36 3.11
N LEU A 290 -18.68 -16.64 2.97
CA LEU A 290 -17.28 -17.06 3.01
C LEU A 290 -16.50 -16.52 1.81
N ALA A 291 -17.09 -16.50 0.61
CA ALA A 291 -16.43 -15.94 -0.55
C ALA A 291 -16.11 -14.45 -0.37
N LEU A 292 -17.09 -13.65 0.06
CA LEU A 292 -16.89 -12.21 0.27
C LEU A 292 -15.91 -11.91 1.42
N ARG A 293 -15.89 -12.74 2.47
CA ARG A 293 -15.04 -12.51 3.64
C ARG A 293 -13.57 -12.88 3.40
N TYR A 294 -13.31 -13.86 2.54
CA TYR A 294 -11.98 -14.48 2.40
C TYR A 294 -11.38 -14.34 1.00
N TYR A 295 -11.99 -13.61 0.05
CA TYR A 295 -11.43 -13.55 -1.31
C TYR A 295 -10.03 -12.91 -1.38
N HIS A 296 -9.75 -11.90 -0.54
CA HIS A 296 -8.40 -11.33 -0.44
C HIS A 296 -7.40 -12.26 0.22
N ASP A 297 -7.85 -12.99 1.24
CA ASP A 297 -7.02 -13.82 2.12
C ASP A 297 -7.50 -15.30 2.15
N PRO A 298 -7.48 -16.02 1.00
CA PRO A 298 -8.04 -17.36 0.87
C PRO A 298 -7.31 -18.39 1.75
N GLU A 299 -6.06 -18.13 2.11
CA GLU A 299 -5.29 -18.94 3.06
C GLU A 299 -5.89 -18.94 4.47
N ASN A 300 -6.73 -17.94 4.79
CA ASN A 300 -7.45 -17.85 6.06
C ASN A 300 -8.86 -18.45 6.00
N LEU A 301 -9.24 -19.05 4.86
CA LEU A 301 -10.53 -19.72 4.72
C LEU A 301 -10.65 -20.87 5.76
N PRO A 302 -11.79 -21.01 6.46
CA PRO A 302 -11.94 -22.03 7.48
C PRO A 302 -11.81 -23.46 6.92
N ILE A 303 -11.16 -24.33 7.69
CA ILE A 303 -11.09 -25.77 7.41
C ILE A 303 -12.52 -26.31 7.34
N GLY A 304 -12.88 -26.93 6.22
CA GLY A 304 -14.24 -27.44 5.96
C GLY A 304 -15.10 -26.54 5.08
N ALA A 305 -14.57 -25.44 4.55
CA ALA A 305 -15.24 -24.71 3.48
C ALA A 305 -15.48 -25.61 2.25
N SER A 306 -16.59 -25.37 1.55
CA SER A 306 -16.97 -26.18 0.39
C SER A 306 -16.08 -25.89 -0.83
N ASN A 307 -15.89 -26.89 -1.70
CA ASN A 307 -15.23 -26.70 -2.99
C ASN A 307 -15.92 -25.61 -3.84
N ARG A 308 -17.24 -25.42 -3.66
CA ARG A 308 -18.01 -24.36 -4.32
C ARG A 308 -17.55 -22.97 -3.85
N THR A 309 -17.32 -22.79 -2.56
CA THR A 309 -16.77 -21.57 -1.96
C THR A 309 -15.38 -21.25 -2.50
N GLU A 310 -14.47 -22.23 -2.51
CA GLU A 310 -13.12 -22.06 -3.03
C GLU A 310 -13.14 -21.68 -4.51
N ALA A 311 -13.95 -22.37 -5.32
CA ALA A 311 -14.11 -22.07 -6.74
C ALA A 311 -14.65 -20.64 -6.97
N LEU A 312 -15.60 -20.19 -6.14
CA LEU A 312 -16.16 -18.84 -6.23
C LEU A 312 -15.12 -17.78 -5.85
N ILE A 313 -14.32 -18.01 -4.81
CA ILE A 313 -13.20 -17.12 -4.42
C ILE A 313 -12.17 -17.00 -5.53
N LEU A 314 -11.74 -18.12 -6.10
CA LEU A 314 -10.75 -18.12 -7.18
C LEU A 314 -11.28 -17.38 -8.41
N ALA A 315 -12.52 -17.64 -8.80
CA ALA A 315 -13.18 -16.93 -9.90
C ALA A 315 -13.24 -15.43 -9.64
N LEU A 316 -13.66 -15.02 -8.42
CA LEU A 316 -13.79 -13.62 -8.03
C LEU A 316 -12.45 -12.88 -8.10
N ARG A 317 -11.38 -13.46 -7.53
CA ARG A 317 -10.02 -12.88 -7.58
C ARG A 317 -9.53 -12.69 -9.01
N MET A 318 -9.74 -13.68 -9.86
CA MET A 318 -9.32 -13.60 -11.26
C MET A 318 -10.10 -12.51 -12.00
N CYS A 319 -11.43 -12.47 -11.84
CA CYS A 319 -12.31 -11.51 -12.51
C CYS A 319 -12.06 -10.07 -12.06
N ASP A 320 -11.87 -9.85 -10.76
CA ASP A 320 -11.45 -8.56 -10.20
C ASP A 320 -10.12 -8.11 -10.78
N GLY A 321 -9.10 -8.98 -10.77
CA GLY A 321 -7.80 -8.70 -11.38
C GLY A 321 -7.86 -8.45 -12.90
N TYR A 322 -8.83 -9.04 -13.62
CA TYR A 322 -9.08 -8.71 -15.04
C TYR A 322 -9.75 -7.35 -15.19
N ALA A 323 -10.77 -7.03 -14.38
CA ALA A 323 -11.44 -5.72 -14.40
C ALA A 323 -10.46 -4.58 -14.13
N ILE A 324 -9.65 -4.71 -13.08
CA ILE A 324 -8.59 -3.75 -12.74
C ILE A 324 -7.61 -3.54 -13.91
N ARG A 325 -7.22 -4.60 -14.62
CA ARG A 325 -6.33 -4.50 -15.80
C ARG A 325 -6.98 -3.77 -16.98
N GLU A 326 -8.27 -3.97 -17.20
CA GLU A 326 -9.00 -3.26 -18.26
C GLU A 326 -9.24 -1.79 -17.91
N GLU A 327 -9.59 -1.49 -16.65
CA GLU A 327 -9.68 -0.12 -16.12
C GLU A 327 -8.37 0.62 -16.30
N LYS A 328 -7.24 -0.02 -15.95
CA LYS A 328 -5.88 0.47 -16.20
C LYS A 328 -5.64 0.81 -17.67
N LYS A 329 -6.03 -0.08 -18.57
CA LYS A 329 -5.82 0.12 -20.02
C LYS A 329 -6.74 1.22 -20.57
N SER A 330 -7.99 1.28 -20.11
CA SER A 330 -8.97 2.28 -20.54
C SER A 330 -8.61 3.69 -20.06
N GLY A 331 -8.09 3.83 -18.83
CA GLY A 331 -7.61 5.11 -18.31
C GLY A 331 -6.49 5.72 -19.16
N VAL A 332 -5.63 4.89 -19.74
CA VAL A 332 -4.58 5.30 -20.69
C VAL A 332 -5.16 5.64 -22.08
N GLN A 333 -6.17 4.92 -22.55
CA GLN A 333 -6.77 5.12 -23.88
C GLN A 333 -7.71 6.33 -23.97
N THR A 334 -8.20 6.84 -22.83
CA THR A 334 -9.16 7.95 -22.76
C THR A 334 -8.50 9.32 -22.60
N LEU A 335 -7.18 9.39 -22.69
CA LEU A 335 -6.43 10.65 -22.63
C LEU A 335 -6.73 11.51 -23.86
N ASN A 336 -6.97 12.81 -23.63
CA ASN A 336 -7.15 13.79 -24.70
C ASN A 336 -5.81 14.39 -25.17
N ASP A 337 -5.83 15.18 -26.24
CA ASP A 337 -4.61 15.74 -26.84
C ASP A 337 -3.84 16.64 -25.86
N ASP A 338 -4.53 17.52 -25.12
CA ASP A 338 -3.91 18.39 -24.10
C ASP A 338 -3.17 17.57 -23.02
N GLN A 339 -3.76 16.44 -22.60
CA GLN A 339 -3.16 15.53 -21.63
C GLN A 339 -1.94 14.80 -22.21
N LEU A 340 -1.98 14.42 -23.49
CA LEU A 340 -0.85 13.81 -24.18
C LEU A 340 0.32 14.80 -24.32
N GLU A 341 0.03 16.07 -24.65
CA GLU A 341 1.04 17.14 -24.69
C GLU A 341 1.66 17.40 -23.32
N ALA A 342 0.85 17.40 -22.25
CA ALA A 342 1.35 17.52 -20.89
C ALA A 342 2.29 16.36 -20.51
N ILE A 343 2.01 15.14 -20.97
CA ILE A 343 2.88 13.97 -20.77
C ILE A 343 4.18 14.12 -21.58
N GLU A 344 4.10 14.57 -22.83
CA GLU A 344 5.28 14.80 -23.69
C GLU A 344 6.22 15.84 -23.04
N LYS A 345 5.67 16.95 -22.54
CA LYS A 345 6.44 17.95 -21.78
C LYS A 345 7.04 17.37 -20.51
N ALA A 346 6.25 16.64 -19.72
CA ALA A 346 6.72 16.02 -18.48
C ALA A 346 7.83 14.98 -18.74
N LEU A 347 7.81 14.29 -19.88
CA LEU A 347 8.88 13.37 -20.29
C LEU A 347 10.19 14.11 -20.58
N LEU A 348 10.13 15.25 -21.28
CA LEU A 348 11.31 16.07 -21.53
C LEU A 348 11.92 16.60 -20.23
N ASP A 349 11.07 17.13 -19.34
CA ASP A 349 11.48 17.59 -18.01
C ASP A 349 12.13 16.43 -17.22
N THR A 350 11.50 15.25 -17.22
CA THR A 350 12.02 14.05 -16.56
C THR A 350 13.40 13.64 -17.10
N ILE A 351 13.55 13.62 -18.43
CA ILE A 351 14.82 13.24 -19.09
C ILE A 351 15.93 14.23 -18.74
N SER A 352 15.61 15.53 -18.67
CA SER A 352 16.58 16.56 -18.31
C SER A 352 17.15 16.38 -16.88
N GLU A 353 16.36 15.78 -15.98
CA GLU A 353 16.72 15.53 -14.58
C GLU A 353 17.29 14.12 -14.32
N LEU A 354 17.37 13.25 -15.34
CA LEU A 354 17.87 11.88 -15.16
C LEU A 354 19.33 11.86 -14.72
N ASN A 355 19.65 11.19 -13.61
CA ASN A 355 21.02 11.02 -13.12
C ASN A 355 21.85 10.04 -13.98
N ILE A 356 22.08 10.34 -15.25
CA ILE A 356 22.86 9.52 -16.17
C ILE A 356 24.33 9.52 -15.72
N ASN A 357 24.95 8.34 -15.71
CA ASN A 357 26.34 8.13 -15.28
C ASN A 357 26.66 8.63 -13.85
N GLY A 358 25.66 8.96 -13.03
CA GLY A 358 25.87 9.55 -11.71
C GLY A 358 26.26 11.04 -11.74
N TYR A 359 25.92 11.79 -12.80
CA TYR A 359 26.33 13.20 -12.96
C TYR A 359 25.81 14.12 -11.85
N LEU A 360 24.60 13.88 -11.32
CA LEU A 360 23.99 14.69 -10.26
C LEU A 360 24.55 14.35 -8.88
N SER A 361 24.92 13.08 -8.67
CA SER A 361 25.50 12.62 -7.40
C SER A 361 26.36 11.39 -7.65
N LYS A 362 27.67 11.54 -7.42
CA LYS A 362 28.66 10.45 -7.54
C LYS A 362 28.42 9.31 -6.54
N ASN A 363 27.70 9.58 -5.45
CA ASN A 363 27.34 8.59 -4.43
C ASN A 363 25.89 8.07 -4.60
N GLY A 364 25.13 8.62 -5.56
CA GLY A 364 23.76 8.20 -5.86
C GLY A 364 23.71 7.08 -6.91
N HIS A 365 22.57 6.40 -6.99
CA HIS A 365 22.32 5.44 -8.06
C HIS A 365 22.19 6.16 -9.40
N ALA A 366 22.88 5.66 -10.43
CA ALA A 366 22.73 6.15 -11.79
C ALA A 366 21.35 5.76 -12.31
N GLY A 367 20.61 6.75 -12.84
CA GLY A 367 19.31 6.56 -13.48
C GLY A 367 19.40 6.12 -14.95
N GLY A 368 20.61 5.98 -15.46
CA GLY A 368 20.90 5.55 -16.82
C GLY A 368 22.38 5.66 -17.14
N TRP A 369 22.75 5.22 -18.35
CA TRP A 369 24.14 5.12 -18.76
C TRP A 369 24.35 5.50 -20.21
N THR A 370 25.48 6.13 -20.49
CA THR A 370 25.94 6.38 -21.85
C THR A 370 27.46 6.61 -21.91
N THR A 371 28.06 6.52 -23.09
CA THR A 371 29.43 6.98 -23.35
C THR A 371 29.47 7.81 -24.64
N PRO A 372 30.44 8.71 -24.83
CA PRO A 372 30.52 9.54 -26.03
C PRO A 372 30.55 8.77 -27.35
N ALA A 373 31.05 7.52 -27.35
CA ALA A 373 31.13 6.68 -28.54
C ALA A 373 29.80 5.98 -28.91
N LEU A 374 28.79 6.04 -28.04
CA LEU A 374 27.47 5.46 -28.30
C LEU A 374 26.53 6.53 -28.84
N GLU A 375 25.73 6.18 -29.85
CA GLU A 375 24.66 7.00 -30.43
C GLU A 375 23.41 7.11 -29.53
N TYR A 376 23.42 6.45 -28.36
CA TYR A 376 22.26 6.35 -27.48
C TYR A 376 22.58 6.56 -26.00
N VAL A 377 21.52 6.89 -25.26
CA VAL A 377 21.46 6.83 -23.80
C VAL A 377 20.47 5.74 -23.39
N ILE A 378 20.84 4.91 -22.43
CA ILE A 378 19.93 3.92 -21.87
C ILE A 378 19.47 4.32 -20.48
N THR A 379 18.19 4.17 -20.21
CA THR A 379 17.59 4.41 -18.88
C THR A 379 16.53 3.34 -18.60
N PRO A 380 16.45 2.79 -17.38
CA PRO A 380 15.36 1.87 -17.04
C PRO A 380 14.00 2.56 -17.19
N MET A 381 13.03 1.89 -17.81
CA MET A 381 11.64 2.40 -17.91
C MET A 381 11.08 2.73 -16.52
N SER A 382 11.40 1.92 -15.52
CA SER A 382 11.00 2.15 -14.13
C SER A 382 11.50 3.47 -13.57
N THR A 383 12.74 3.85 -13.86
CA THR A 383 13.30 5.14 -13.44
C THR A 383 12.57 6.32 -14.08
N VAL A 384 12.22 6.20 -15.37
CA VAL A 384 11.41 7.23 -16.05
C VAL A 384 10.04 7.33 -15.41
N LEU A 385 9.35 6.21 -15.17
CA LEU A 385 8.02 6.21 -14.55
C LEU A 385 8.03 6.78 -13.12
N GLU A 386 9.04 6.46 -12.30
CA GLU A 386 9.20 6.97 -10.93
C GLU A 386 9.37 8.50 -10.89
N LEU A 387 10.09 9.06 -11.86
CA LEU A 387 10.36 10.50 -11.91
C LEU A 387 9.25 11.28 -12.63
N LEU A 388 8.64 10.69 -13.65
CA LEU A 388 7.58 11.31 -14.45
C LEU A 388 6.42 11.81 -13.58
N GLY A 389 6.07 11.06 -12.53
CA GLY A 389 5.01 11.44 -11.60
C GLY A 389 5.19 12.80 -10.93
N LYS A 390 6.43 13.30 -10.80
CA LYS A 390 6.75 14.61 -10.20
C LYS A 390 6.39 15.79 -11.10
N HIS A 391 6.38 15.56 -12.41
CA HIS A 391 6.14 16.60 -13.43
C HIS A 391 4.69 16.59 -13.92
N LEU A 392 3.89 15.59 -13.53
CA LEU A 392 2.50 15.47 -13.94
C LEU A 392 1.51 16.03 -12.92
N PRO A 393 0.39 16.63 -13.36
CA PRO A 393 -0.75 16.91 -12.51
C PRO A 393 -1.25 15.65 -11.79
N ALA A 394 -1.77 15.82 -10.57
CA ALA A 394 -2.23 14.71 -9.74
C ALA A 394 -3.28 13.83 -10.41
N GLU A 395 -4.12 14.38 -11.30
CA GLU A 395 -5.09 13.61 -12.08
C GLU A 395 -4.40 12.65 -13.06
N LEU A 396 -3.44 13.15 -13.85
CA LEU A 396 -2.70 12.34 -14.80
C LEU A 396 -1.83 11.30 -14.10
N ASN A 397 -1.23 11.66 -12.97
CA ASN A 397 -0.47 10.73 -12.15
C ASN A 397 -1.34 9.53 -11.71
N ARG A 398 -2.60 9.77 -11.28
CA ARG A 398 -3.56 8.69 -10.94
C ARG A 398 -4.02 7.89 -12.15
N LYS A 399 -4.34 8.53 -13.27
CA LYS A 399 -4.75 7.84 -14.52
C LYS A 399 -3.65 6.91 -15.04
N LEU A 400 -2.40 7.35 -14.94
CA LEU A 400 -1.22 6.58 -15.34
C LEU A 400 -0.74 5.62 -14.25
N GLN A 401 -1.24 5.74 -13.02
CA GLN A 401 -0.88 4.94 -11.84
C GLN A 401 0.59 5.02 -11.43
N LEU A 402 1.20 6.21 -11.56
CA LEU A 402 2.62 6.40 -11.22
C LEU A 402 2.88 6.49 -9.71
N ASP A 403 1.83 6.46 -8.89
CA ASP A 403 1.88 6.35 -7.44
C ASP A 403 2.03 4.88 -6.95
N HIS A 404 2.01 3.92 -7.87
CA HIS A 404 2.12 2.49 -7.62
C HIS A 404 3.34 1.84 -8.29
N GLU A 405 3.56 0.54 -8.06
CA GLU A 405 4.76 -0.20 -8.48
C GLU A 405 5.16 0.02 -9.95
N THR A 406 6.14 0.91 -10.15
CA THR A 406 6.71 1.32 -11.44
C THR A 406 7.83 0.41 -11.92
N ARG A 407 8.25 -0.56 -11.10
CA ARG A 407 9.44 -1.38 -11.32
C ARG A 407 9.26 -2.50 -12.34
N THR A 408 8.06 -2.67 -12.89
CA THR A 408 7.72 -3.78 -13.79
C THR A 408 7.64 -3.32 -15.24
N PHE A 409 8.12 -4.17 -16.17
CA PHE A 409 7.92 -4.02 -17.62
C PHE A 409 6.45 -3.83 -17.99
N LYS A 410 5.57 -4.48 -17.22
CA LYS A 410 4.13 -4.58 -17.47
C LYS A 410 3.33 -3.41 -16.90
N HIS A 411 4.00 -2.32 -16.54
CA HIS A 411 3.33 -1.14 -16.05
C HIS A 411 2.35 -0.59 -17.11
N PRO A 412 1.09 -0.26 -16.77
CA PRO A 412 0.08 0.17 -17.74
C PRO A 412 0.52 1.35 -18.62
N ALA A 413 1.28 2.29 -18.04
CA ALA A 413 1.78 3.46 -18.75
C ALA A 413 2.98 3.17 -19.68
N ALA A 414 3.68 2.03 -19.54
CA ALA A 414 4.94 1.78 -20.27
C ALA A 414 4.77 1.89 -21.80
N LYS A 415 3.67 1.32 -22.33
CA LYS A 415 3.35 1.42 -23.77
C LYS A 415 3.11 2.87 -24.20
N LEU A 416 2.32 3.62 -23.44
CA LEU A 416 2.07 5.03 -23.74
C LEU A 416 3.38 5.83 -23.73
N ILE A 417 4.24 5.62 -22.72
CA ILE A 417 5.52 6.32 -22.62
C ILE A 417 6.40 6.02 -23.84
N SER A 418 6.54 4.74 -24.22
CA SER A 418 7.27 4.37 -25.43
C SER A 418 6.67 5.03 -26.69
N GLU A 419 5.35 5.02 -26.86
CA GLU A 419 4.69 5.67 -27.99
C GLU A 419 4.95 7.18 -28.03
N ARG A 420 4.90 7.87 -26.88
CA ARG A 420 5.17 9.31 -26.79
C ARG A 420 6.63 9.63 -27.11
N LEU A 421 7.58 8.86 -26.56
CA LEU A 421 9.00 9.01 -26.87
C LEU A 421 9.30 8.75 -28.34
N ASN A 422 8.62 7.77 -28.96
CA ASN A 422 8.74 7.48 -30.38
C ASN A 422 8.16 8.60 -31.25
N LYS A 423 7.01 9.18 -30.86
CA LYS A 423 6.43 10.35 -31.54
C LYS A 423 7.36 11.55 -31.52
N LEU A 424 8.11 11.74 -30.42
CA LEU A 424 9.15 12.75 -30.30
C LEU A 424 10.45 12.40 -31.05
N GLY A 425 10.53 11.26 -31.76
CA GLY A 425 11.74 10.81 -32.47
C GLY A 425 12.85 10.30 -31.55
N MET A 426 12.68 10.38 -30.23
CA MET A 426 13.73 10.07 -29.26
C MET A 426 13.92 8.56 -29.05
N LEU A 427 12.93 7.73 -29.34
CA LEU A 427 13.01 6.30 -29.05
C LEU A 427 13.69 5.52 -30.19
N MET A 428 14.74 4.76 -29.87
CA MET A 428 15.31 3.80 -30.81
C MET A 428 14.57 2.47 -30.71
N THR A 429 13.84 2.12 -31.76
CA THR A 429 13.11 0.84 -31.89
C THR A 429 13.92 -0.24 -32.61
N THR A 430 15.04 0.14 -33.22
CA THR A 430 15.99 -0.77 -33.85
C THR A 430 17.41 -0.45 -33.43
N TYR A 431 18.21 -1.50 -33.17
CA TYR A 431 19.63 -1.37 -32.88
C TYR A 431 20.37 -2.59 -33.42
N LYS A 432 21.24 -2.37 -34.41
CA LYS A 432 21.91 -3.44 -35.17
C LYS A 432 20.87 -4.41 -35.77
N THR A 433 20.91 -5.67 -35.37
CA THR A 433 19.97 -6.72 -35.80
C THR A 433 18.78 -6.89 -34.85
N LEU A 434 18.69 -6.09 -33.77
CA LEU A 434 17.64 -6.19 -32.77
C LEU A 434 16.53 -5.18 -33.08
N SER A 435 15.27 -5.62 -32.97
CA SER A 435 14.09 -4.78 -33.14
C SER A 435 13.16 -4.96 -31.93
N SER A 436 12.60 -3.86 -31.43
CA SER A 436 11.68 -3.83 -30.30
C SER A 436 10.55 -2.84 -30.59
N GLU A 437 9.31 -3.32 -30.62
CA GLU A 437 8.12 -2.48 -30.87
C GLU A 437 8.00 -1.35 -29.83
N MET A 438 8.31 -1.66 -28.57
CA MET A 438 8.26 -0.69 -27.48
C MET A 438 9.58 0.06 -27.25
N GLY A 439 10.62 -0.19 -28.07
CA GLY A 439 11.96 0.37 -27.87
C GLY A 439 12.59 -0.01 -26.53
N LEU A 440 12.18 -1.16 -25.97
CA LEU A 440 12.65 -1.70 -24.71
C LEU A 440 13.61 -2.87 -24.95
N TYR A 441 14.73 -2.85 -24.25
CA TYR A 441 15.79 -3.85 -24.38
C TYR A 441 16.26 -4.34 -23.02
N ASP A 442 16.83 -5.54 -23.02
CA ASP A 442 17.61 -6.04 -21.91
C ASP A 442 19.09 -5.70 -22.14
N CYS A 443 19.76 -5.20 -21.11
CA CYS A 443 21.15 -4.79 -21.19
C CYS A 443 21.98 -5.26 -20.00
N ARG A 444 23.29 -5.19 -20.16
CA ARG A 444 24.28 -5.44 -19.12
C ARG A 444 25.20 -4.23 -18.98
N ILE A 445 25.32 -3.75 -17.75
CA ILE A 445 26.20 -2.64 -17.36
C ILE A 445 27.26 -3.20 -16.43
N GLY A 446 28.47 -3.42 -16.96
CA GLY A 446 29.50 -4.18 -16.24
C GLY A 446 29.04 -5.61 -15.94
N THR A 447 28.82 -5.92 -14.66
CA THR A 447 28.32 -7.23 -14.22
C THR A 447 26.80 -7.27 -14.02
N ALA A 448 26.15 -6.12 -13.84
CA ALA A 448 24.73 -6.01 -13.54
C ALA A 448 23.87 -6.16 -14.80
N ARG A 449 22.72 -6.83 -14.64
CA ARG A 449 21.70 -6.98 -15.69
C ARG A 449 20.54 -6.04 -15.40
N PHE A 450 20.03 -5.42 -16.45
CA PHE A 450 18.84 -4.59 -16.41
C PHE A 450 17.90 -5.06 -17.52
N THR A 451 16.63 -5.19 -17.19
CA THR A 451 15.58 -5.50 -18.15
C THR A 451 14.74 -4.25 -18.38
N SER A 452 14.06 -4.18 -19.53
CA SER A 452 13.15 -3.06 -19.84
C SER A 452 13.82 -1.69 -19.81
N VAL A 453 15.00 -1.57 -20.43
CA VAL A 453 15.66 -0.28 -20.60
C VAL A 453 15.21 0.39 -21.89
N LEU A 454 14.84 1.66 -21.80
CA LEU A 454 14.62 2.54 -22.93
C LEU A 454 15.97 2.88 -23.57
N MET A 455 16.00 2.92 -24.90
CA MET A 455 17.16 3.38 -25.67
C MET A 455 16.79 4.69 -26.36
N LEU A 456 17.36 5.79 -25.89
CA LEU A 456 17.07 7.13 -26.36
C LEU A 456 18.16 7.59 -27.34
N ASN A 457 17.76 8.10 -28.50
CA ASN A 457 18.64 8.62 -29.55
C ASN A 457 19.28 9.94 -29.10
N LYS A 458 20.62 10.01 -29.12
CA LYS A 458 21.34 11.21 -28.70
C LYS A 458 21.20 12.41 -29.61
N ASP A 459 21.13 12.20 -30.91
CA ASP A 459 21.04 13.29 -31.90
C ASP A 459 19.70 14.02 -31.73
N GLU A 460 18.63 13.24 -31.52
CA GLU A 460 17.31 13.82 -31.24
C GLU A 460 17.27 14.47 -29.85
N LEU A 461 17.89 13.84 -28.84
CA LEU A 461 18.02 14.44 -27.51
C LEU A 461 18.77 15.78 -27.54
N GLU A 462 19.82 15.90 -28.36
CA GLU A 462 20.57 17.16 -28.50
C GLU A 462 19.73 18.25 -29.18
N THR A 463 18.84 17.85 -30.08
CA THR A 463 17.91 18.76 -30.77
C THR A 463 16.84 19.29 -29.80
N LEU A 464 16.26 18.41 -28.98
CA LEU A 464 15.16 18.75 -28.08
C LEU A 464 15.64 19.31 -26.73
N LEU A 465 16.79 18.86 -26.23
CA LEU A 465 17.39 19.23 -24.95
C LEU A 465 18.90 19.53 -25.11
N PRO A 466 19.26 20.69 -25.73
CA PRO A 466 20.65 21.01 -26.06
C PRO A 466 21.58 21.07 -24.84
N GLY A 467 22.81 20.59 -25.01
CA GLY A 467 23.88 20.60 -24.00
C GLY A 467 23.70 19.56 -22.88
N LEU A 468 22.71 18.67 -22.98
CA LEU A 468 22.47 17.63 -21.98
C LEU A 468 23.47 16.47 -22.10
N ASN A 469 23.80 16.06 -23.34
CA ASN A 469 24.73 14.97 -23.61
C ASN A 469 26.14 15.26 -23.07
N GLU A 470 26.60 16.51 -23.17
CA GLU A 470 27.92 16.93 -22.67
C GLU A 470 28.02 16.82 -21.14
N LYS A 471 26.92 17.10 -20.42
CA LYS A 471 26.88 17.06 -18.95
C LYS A 471 26.99 15.65 -18.39
N TRP A 472 26.50 14.65 -19.11
CA TRP A 472 26.44 13.26 -18.65
C TRP A 472 27.80 12.53 -18.69
N GLY A 473 28.78 13.05 -19.44
CA GLY A 473 30.12 12.46 -19.51
C GLY A 473 30.11 11.00 -20.00
N ALA A 474 30.98 10.17 -19.42
CA ALA A 474 31.16 8.78 -19.84
C ALA A 474 30.93 7.79 -18.69
N ALA A 475 30.18 6.73 -18.97
CA ALA A 475 29.98 5.62 -18.04
C ALA A 475 31.32 4.95 -17.69
N ALA A 476 31.53 4.67 -16.41
CA ALA A 476 32.69 3.89 -15.93
C ALA A 476 32.64 2.41 -16.32
N TYR A 477 31.47 1.92 -16.75
CA TYR A 477 31.22 0.51 -17.03
C TYR A 477 30.88 0.30 -18.50
N ARG A 478 31.27 -0.88 -19.01
CA ARG A 478 30.89 -1.29 -20.36
C ARG A 478 29.39 -1.54 -20.47
N ILE A 479 28.77 -0.92 -21.47
CA ILE A 479 27.36 -1.09 -21.81
C ILE A 479 27.24 -2.14 -22.92
N ARG A 480 26.38 -3.15 -22.74
CA ARG A 480 26.06 -4.16 -23.75
C ARG A 480 24.57 -4.40 -23.81
N ILE A 481 23.96 -4.15 -24.97
CA ILE A 481 22.59 -4.57 -25.28
C ILE A 481 22.60 -6.07 -25.57
N VAL A 482 21.68 -6.81 -24.96
CA VAL A 482 21.62 -8.28 -25.02
C VAL A 482 20.54 -8.73 -26.02
N LYS A 483 19.30 -8.31 -25.81
CA LYS A 483 18.14 -8.68 -26.63
C LYS A 483 17.01 -7.66 -26.48
N PRO A 484 16.02 -7.59 -27.40
CA PRO A 484 14.76 -6.89 -27.12
C PRO A 484 14.08 -7.51 -25.90
N THR A 485 13.43 -6.69 -25.07
CA THR A 485 12.64 -7.19 -23.95
C THR A 485 11.37 -7.84 -24.49
N GLU A 486 11.15 -9.11 -24.16
CA GLU A 486 10.00 -9.90 -24.62
C GLU A 486 8.88 -9.91 -23.57
N ASP A 487 7.63 -9.80 -24.02
CA ASP A 487 6.48 -10.06 -23.16
C ASP A 487 6.20 -11.57 -23.10
N ASN A 488 6.76 -12.26 -22.11
CA ASN A 488 6.55 -13.70 -21.93
C ASN A 488 5.14 -14.05 -21.39
N SER A 489 4.17 -13.13 -21.43
CA SER A 489 2.81 -13.33 -20.89
C SER A 489 1.94 -14.34 -21.66
N VAL A 490 2.41 -14.89 -22.79
CA VAL A 490 1.73 -15.97 -23.53
C VAL A 490 2.06 -17.36 -22.97
N GLN A 491 3.08 -17.49 -22.11
CA GLN A 491 3.25 -18.64 -21.23
C GLN A 491 2.50 -18.36 -19.93
N GLY A 492 1.18 -18.62 -19.94
CA GLY A 492 0.48 -18.93 -18.70
C GLY A 492 1.17 -20.10 -18.02
N ASP A 493 1.20 -20.08 -16.69
CA ASP A 493 1.85 -21.07 -15.82
C ASP A 493 3.38 -20.92 -15.75
N ASN A 494 3.88 -20.28 -14.68
CA ASN A 494 5.11 -20.63 -13.93
C ASN A 494 5.66 -19.44 -13.10
N ASP A 495 4.83 -18.82 -12.25
CA ASP A 495 5.33 -18.11 -11.05
C ASP A 495 5.43 -19.07 -9.84
N ILE A 496 5.52 -20.37 -10.11
CA ILE A 496 5.95 -21.41 -9.17
C ILE A 496 7.12 -22.13 -9.85
N GLU A 497 8.32 -21.61 -9.68
CA GLU A 497 9.63 -22.31 -9.71
C GLU A 497 10.71 -21.29 -10.06
N ASP A 498 11.35 -20.74 -9.04
CA ASP A 498 12.76 -20.36 -9.08
C ASP A 498 13.26 -20.29 -7.63
N GLY A 499 13.41 -21.49 -7.07
CA GLY A 499 14.11 -21.73 -5.83
C GLY A 499 14.79 -23.08 -5.93
N GLU A 500 15.97 -23.11 -6.54
CA GLU A 500 17.15 -23.89 -6.14
C GLU A 500 18.20 -23.88 -7.25
N GLY A 501 19.37 -23.33 -6.91
CA GLY A 501 20.66 -23.58 -7.54
C GLY A 501 21.68 -23.77 -6.43
#